data_AF-A0A972W3M0-F1
#
_entry.id   AF-A0A972W3M0-F1
#
_cell.length_a   1.000
_cell.length_b   1.000
_cell.length_c   1.000
_cell.angle_alpha   90.00
_cell.angle_beta   90.00
_cell.angle_gamma   90.00
#
_symmetry.space_group_name_H-M   'P 1'
#
loop_
_entity.id
_entity.type
_entity.pdbx_description
1 polymer ?
#
loop_
_entity_poly.entity_id
_entity_poly.type
_entity_poly.pdbx_seq_one_letter_code
_entity_poly.pdbx_strand_id
1 'polypeptide(L)' 'IKEAFSTFVIEKNYLNANQVNFIRTLATVFSSTKHVELETFFNPPFTNIGSPTSLFKKEELEEMVGLCNKLEIEVFEKR' A
#
# COMPACT_ATOMS: atom_id res chain seq x y z
N ILE A 1 1.51 5.30 10.80
CA ILE A 1 1.70 4.36 9.66
C ILE A 1 0.91 3.07 9.85
N LYS A 2 1.28 2.14 10.75
CA LYS A 2 0.57 0.83 10.91
C LYS A 2 -0.94 0.95 11.13
N GLU A 3 -1.37 1.91 11.95
CA GLU A 3 -2.79 2.18 12.20
C GLU A 3 -3.53 2.62 10.93
N ALA A 4 -2.99 3.57 10.17
CA ALA A 4 -3.59 4.03 8.91
C ALA A 4 -3.82 2.89 7.90
N PHE A 5 -2.84 2.00 7.73
CA PHE A 5 -3.02 0.80 6.89
C PHE A 5 -4.01 -0.20 7.46
N SER A 6 -4.13 -0.32 8.79
CA SER A 6 -5.11 -1.19 9.42
C SER A 6 -6.52 -0.67 9.20
N THR A 7 -6.74 0.64 9.36
CA THR A 7 -8.01 1.31 9.04
C THR A 7 -8.38 1.12 7.57
N PHE A 8 -7.44 1.33 6.65
CA PHE A 8 -7.65 1.13 5.21
C PHE A 8 -8.14 -0.29 4.88
N VAL A 9 -7.58 -1.32 5.52
CA VAL A 9 -8.03 -2.71 5.36
C VAL A 9 -9.42 -2.93 5.94
N ILE A 10 -9.73 -2.35 7.10
CA ILE A 10 -11.04 -2.49 7.76
C ILE A 10 -12.15 -1.84 6.92
N GLU A 11 -11.89 -0.66 6.35
CA GLU A 11 -12.83 0.04 5.46
C GLU A 11 -13.11 -0.75 4.18
N LYS A 12 -12.12 -1.51 3.69
CA LYS A 12 -12.26 -2.42 2.55
C LYS A 12 -12.57 -3.85 3.00
N ASN A 13 -13.78 -4.06 3.52
CA ASN A 13 -14.25 -5.36 4.03
C ASN A 13 -14.39 -6.49 2.97
N TYR A 14 -14.10 -6.21 1.70
CA TYR A 14 -14.18 -7.15 0.58
C TYR A 14 -12.83 -7.79 0.19
N LEU A 15 -11.74 -7.45 0.89
CA LEU A 15 -10.40 -7.92 0.54
C LEU A 15 -10.18 -9.40 0.88
N ASN A 16 -9.57 -10.13 -0.05
CA ASN A 16 -9.11 -11.50 0.17
C ASN A 16 -7.73 -11.55 0.86
N ALA A 17 -7.29 -12.75 1.24
CA ALA A 17 -6.03 -12.95 1.95
C ALA A 17 -4.79 -12.38 1.22
N ASN A 18 -4.71 -12.54 -0.11
CA ASN A 18 -3.59 -12.02 -0.90
C ASN A 18 -3.61 -10.49 -0.95
N GLN A 19 -4.79 -9.88 -1.12
CA GLN A 19 -4.96 -8.44 -1.09
C GLN A 19 -4.60 -7.85 0.29
N VAL A 20 -5.03 -8.50 1.38
CA VAL A 20 -4.65 -8.09 2.74
C VAL A 20 -3.13 -8.22 2.95
N ASN A 21 -2.52 -9.30 2.47
CA ASN A 21 -1.07 -9.48 2.56
C ASN A 21 -0.31 -8.43 1.75
N PHE A 22 -0.83 -8.04 0.58
CA PHE A 22 -0.28 -6.98 -0.25
C PHE A 22 -0.25 -5.64 0.50
N ILE A 23 -1.35 -5.26 1.15
CA ILE A 23 -1.43 -3.99 1.90
C ILE A 23 -0.52 -4.01 3.14
N ARG A 24 -0.38 -5.16 3.81
CA ARG A 24 0.59 -5.31 4.92
C ARG A 24 2.03 -5.20 4.45
N THR A 25 2.31 -5.74 3.27
CA THR A 25 3.61 -5.63 2.61
C THR A 25 3.90 -4.18 2.25
N LEU A 26 2.89 -3.45 1.73
CA LEU A 26 2.99 -2.02 1.46
C LEU A 26 3.34 -1.23 2.72
N ALA A 27 2.64 -1.47 3.84
CA ALA A 27 2.96 -0.81 5.11
C ALA A 27 4.42 -1.02 5.53
N THR A 28 4.96 -2.22 5.30
CA THR A 28 6.35 -2.58 5.63
C THR A 28 7.35 -1.87 4.71
N VAL A 29 7.13 -1.96 3.39
CA VAL A 29 7.97 -1.31 2.38
C VAL A 29 7.98 0.19 2.59
N PHE A 30 6.81 0.82 2.69
CA PHE A 30 6.68 2.26 2.91
C PHE A 30 7.36 2.72 4.21
N SER A 31 7.27 1.94 5.29
CA SER A 31 7.97 2.28 6.54
C SER A 31 9.50 2.33 6.37
N SER A 32 10.06 1.58 5.42
CA SER A 32 11.49 1.55 5.12
C SER A 32 11.90 2.59 4.09
N THR A 33 11.15 2.74 3.00
CA THR A 33 11.49 3.61 1.87
C THR A 33 11.03 5.04 2.08
N LYS A 34 9.98 5.24 2.90
CA LYS A 34 9.27 6.51 3.16
C LYS A 34 8.57 7.13 1.95
N HIS A 35 8.73 6.51 0.78
CA HIS A 35 8.17 6.93 -0.49
C HIS A 35 7.82 5.68 -1.31
N VAL A 36 6.72 5.73 -2.05
CA VAL A 36 6.30 4.68 -2.99
C VAL A 36 5.59 5.30 -4.18
N GLU A 37 5.76 4.67 -5.34
CA GLU A 37 5.05 5.02 -6.58
C GLU A 37 4.31 3.79 -7.12
N LEU A 38 3.43 3.96 -8.11
CA LEU A 38 2.74 2.83 -8.74
C LEU A 38 3.71 1.75 -9.25
N GLU A 39 4.86 2.14 -9.78
CA GLU A 39 5.90 1.23 -10.26
C GLU A 39 6.45 0.33 -9.15
N THR A 40 6.40 0.78 -7.89
CA THR A 40 6.84 0.00 -6.73
C THR A 40 6.08 -1.32 -6.64
N PHE A 41 4.79 -1.32 -7.00
CA PHE A 41 3.95 -2.52 -6.95
C PHE A 41 4.33 -3.59 -7.98
N PHE A 42 5.00 -3.20 -9.06
CA PHE A 42 5.43 -4.11 -10.11
C PHE A 42 6.80 -4.75 -9.84
N ASN A 43 7.33 -4.57 -8.63
CA ASN A 43 8.58 -5.14 -8.17
C ASN A 43 8.36 -6.09 -6.97
N PRO A 44 9.28 -7.03 -6.70
CA PRO A 44 9.27 -7.76 -5.44
C PRO A 44 9.37 -6.80 -4.25
N PRO A 45 8.70 -7.09 -3.11
CA PRO A 45 8.00 -8.33 -2.78
C PRO A 45 6.55 -8.42 -3.30
N PHE A 46 6.00 -7.38 -3.93
CA PHE A 46 4.59 -7.34 -4.33
C PHE A 46 4.26 -8.38 -5.41
N THR A 47 5.11 -8.50 -6.43
CA THR A 47 4.93 -9.48 -7.50
C THR A 47 5.04 -10.94 -7.03
N ASN A 48 5.63 -11.18 -5.86
CA ASN A 48 5.65 -12.52 -5.24
C ASN A 48 4.29 -12.92 -4.66
N ILE A 49 3.41 -11.96 -4.38
CA ILE A 49 2.05 -12.19 -3.88
C ILE A 49 1.09 -12.45 -5.05
N GLY A 50 1.27 -11.69 -6.13
CA GLY A 50 0.50 -11.78 -7.37
C GLY A 50 0.71 -10.54 -8.22
N SER A 51 0.22 -10.57 -9.47
CA SER A 51 0.25 -9.38 -10.31
C SER A 51 -0.63 -8.29 -9.67
N PRO A 52 -0.14 -7.05 -9.45
CA PRO A 52 -0.92 -5.98 -8.83
C PRO A 52 -2.27 -5.74 -9.53
N THR A 53 -2.27 -5.77 -10.87
CA THR A 53 -3.48 -5.56 -11.68
C THR A 53 -4.44 -6.75 -11.68
N SER A 54 -4.00 -7.92 -11.20
CA SER A 54 -4.89 -9.06 -10.95
C SER A 54 -5.50 -9.02 -9.55
N LEU A 55 -4.82 -8.36 -8.61
CA LEU A 55 -5.25 -8.26 -7.22
C LEU A 55 -6.14 -7.04 -6.98
N PHE A 56 -5.94 -5.95 -7.72
CA PHE A 56 -6.62 -4.68 -7.48
C PHE A 56 -6.98 -4.00 -8.79
N LYS A 57 -8.03 -3.19 -8.75
CA LYS A 57 -8.30 -2.22 -9.81
C LYS A 57 -7.25 -1.11 -9.76
N LYS A 58 -7.06 -0.44 -10.89
CA LYS A 58 -6.09 0.66 -11.00
C LYS A 58 -6.37 1.76 -9.96
N GLU A 59 -7.64 2.09 -9.75
CA GLU A 59 -8.06 3.14 -8.83
C GLU A 59 -7.71 2.78 -7.38
N GLU A 60 -7.75 1.50 -7.02
CA GLU A 60 -7.37 1.03 -5.68
C GLU A 60 -5.86 1.09 -5.46
N LEU A 61 -5.06 0.82 -6.50
CA LEU A 61 -3.61 1.00 -6.45
C LEU A 61 -3.24 2.49 -6.31
N GLU A 62 -3.93 3.36 -7.05
CA GLU A 62 -3.75 4.81 -6.94
C GLU A 62 -4.17 5.34 -5.56
N GLU A 63 -5.25 4.80 -4.98
CA GLU A 63 -5.68 5.12 -3.62
C GLU A 63 -4.61 4.73 -2.57
N MET A 64 -3.96 3.58 -2.75
CA MET A 64 -2.86 3.15 -1.88
C MET A 64 -1.65 4.08 -1.97
N VAL A 65 -1.28 4.51 -3.18
CA VAL A 65 -0.21 5.52 -3.37
C VAL A 65 -0.62 6.84 -2.73
N GLY A 66 -1.87 7.27 -2.91
CA GLY A 66 -2.42 8.47 -2.27
C GLY A 66 -2.34 8.44 -0.74
N LEU A 67 -2.66 7.29 -0.12
CA LEU A 67 -2.48 7.09 1.31
C LEU A 67 -1.01 7.25 1.72
N CYS A 68 -0.08 6.67 0.96
CA CYS A 68 1.35 6.76 1.24
C CYS A 68 1.86 8.19 1.12
N ASN A 69 1.52 8.90 0.04
CA ASN A 69 1.94 10.29 -0.19
C ASN A 69 1.43 11.22 0.93
N LYS A 70 0.18 11.02 1.38
CA LYS A 70 -0.36 11.76 2.52
C LYS A 70 0.46 11.50 3.79
N LEU A 71 0.75 10.23 4.08
CA LEU A 71 1.55 9.84 5.25
C LEU A 71 2.99 10.33 5.15
N GLU A 72 3.56 10.39 3.95
CA GLU A 72 4.91 10.89 3.71
C GLU A 72 5.04 12.36 4.16
N ILE A 73 4.10 13.19 3.72
CA ILE A 73 4.02 14.60 4.12
C ILE A 73 3.77 14.73 5.63
N GLU A 74 2.80 13.99 6.17
CA GLU A 74 2.38 14.11 7.57
C GLU A 74 3.44 13.62 8.57
N VAL A 75 4.21 12.59 8.21
CA VAL A 75 5.14 11.90 9.12
C VAL A 75 6.59 12.33 8.91
N PHE A 76 7.01 12.59 7.66
CA PHE A 76 8.43 12.77 7.33
C PHE A 76 8.78 14.18 6.86
N GLU A 77 7.94 14.86 6.06
CA GLU A 77 8.26 16.22 5.58
C GLU A 77 7.93 17.32 6.59
N LYS A 78 6.99 17.10 7.52
CA LYS A 78 6.68 18.07 8.59
C LYS A 78 7.75 18.18 9.69
N ARG A 79 9.02 17.83 9.43
CA ARG A 79 10.12 17.89 10.40
C ARG A 79 11.26 18.77 9.94
#